data_AF-A0A2V5S9N8-F1
#
_entry.id   AF-A0A2V5S9N8-F1
#
_cell.length_a   1.000
_cell.length_b   1.000
_cell.length_c   1.000
_cell.angle_alpha   90.00
_cell.angle_beta   90.00
_cell.angle_gamma   90.00
#
_symmetry.space_group_name_H-M   'P 1'
#
loop_
_entity.id
_entity.type
_entity.pdbx_description
1 polymer ?
#
loop_
_entity_poly.entity_id
_entity_poly.type
_entity_poly.pdbx_seq_one_letter_code
_entity_poly.pdbx_strand_id
1 'polypeptide(L)'
;LTPRDPAFSAWDSVPPEEKKVYAHQMEVYAGYQENTDHAVARVVQAIKEMGLADNTLVIYIFGDNGASMEGTENGTFNEIITLNGIPLTAEQQLKAIKAYGGLEKWGGPDMDPHYASAWAWAGNTPFKWGKQVASHLGGIRNPMVVSWPKSVTQWSLAGQNASRTKAACATNSLTAPTSLQLSWKLPVCRSRKKLTASRRCRCMA
;
A
#
# COMPACT_ATOMS: atom_id res chain seq x y z
N LEU A 1 -5.67 -2.38 -22.97
CA LEU A 1 -5.11 -2.99 -21.74
C LEU A 1 -3.94 -3.87 -22.15
N THR A 2 -2.96 -4.09 -21.26
CA THR A 2 -1.85 -5.02 -21.54
C THR A 2 -2.40 -6.43 -21.81
N PRO A 3 -2.00 -7.10 -22.90
CA PRO A 3 -2.43 -8.47 -23.17
C PRO A 3 -2.08 -9.39 -22.00
N ARG A 4 -2.99 -10.31 -21.65
CA ARG A 4 -2.75 -11.31 -20.59
C ARG A 4 -1.54 -12.17 -20.98
N ASP A 5 -0.62 -12.34 -20.04
CA ASP A 5 0.50 -13.25 -20.21
C ASP A 5 -0.02 -14.71 -20.25
N PRO A 6 0.40 -15.54 -21.22
CA PRO A 6 -0.02 -16.93 -21.28
C PRO A 6 0.36 -17.75 -20.04
N ALA A 7 1.32 -17.28 -19.24
CA ALA A 7 1.68 -17.90 -17.96
C ALA A 7 0.55 -17.87 -16.91
N PHE A 8 -0.46 -17.01 -17.05
CA PHE A 8 -1.60 -16.95 -16.12
C PHE A 8 -2.85 -17.53 -16.77
N SER A 9 -3.48 -18.51 -16.14
CA SER A 9 -4.77 -19.05 -16.58
C SER A 9 -5.81 -17.94 -16.76
N ALA A 10 -6.59 -18.02 -17.84
CA ALA A 10 -7.74 -17.13 -18.00
C ALA A 10 -8.79 -17.49 -16.94
N TRP A 11 -9.50 -16.49 -16.40
CA TRP A 11 -10.56 -16.76 -15.42
C TRP A 11 -11.54 -17.81 -15.93
N ASP A 12 -12.00 -17.71 -17.17
CA ASP A 12 -12.97 -18.65 -17.74
C ASP A 12 -12.47 -20.09 -17.81
N SER A 13 -11.15 -20.30 -17.93
CA SER A 13 -10.54 -21.65 -17.97
C SER A 13 -10.26 -22.25 -16.58
N VAL A 14 -10.38 -21.48 -15.49
CA VAL A 14 -10.14 -22.00 -14.14
C VAL A 14 -11.30 -22.94 -13.73
N PRO A 15 -11.02 -24.15 -13.21
CA PRO A 15 -12.04 -25.07 -12.69
C PRO A 15 -12.93 -24.45 -11.60
N PRO A 16 -14.21 -24.83 -11.49
CA PRO A 16 -15.15 -24.22 -10.54
C PRO A 16 -14.70 -24.26 -9.07
N GLU A 17 -14.06 -25.34 -8.63
CA GLU A 17 -13.58 -25.46 -7.25
C GLU A 17 -12.40 -24.53 -6.95
N GLU A 18 -11.49 -24.35 -7.92
CA GLU A 18 -10.38 -23.39 -7.81
C GLU A 18 -10.87 -21.94 -7.86
N LYS A 19 -11.86 -21.64 -8.72
CA LYS A 19 -12.50 -20.32 -8.77
C LYS A 19 -13.03 -19.86 -7.42
N LYS A 20 -13.62 -20.76 -6.63
CA LYS A 20 -14.09 -20.44 -5.27
C LYS A 20 -12.94 -20.01 -4.36
N VAL A 21 -11.83 -20.74 -4.41
CA VAL A 21 -10.62 -20.40 -3.64
C VAL A 21 -10.05 -19.06 -4.11
N TYR A 22 -9.91 -18.86 -5.42
CA TYR A 22 -9.34 -17.62 -5.97
C TYR A 22 -10.22 -16.41 -5.69
N ALA A 23 -11.54 -16.54 -5.73
CA ALA A 23 -12.45 -15.46 -5.34
C ALA A 23 -12.24 -15.09 -3.87
N HIS A 24 -12.22 -16.08 -2.98
CA HIS A 24 -12.05 -15.85 -1.55
C HIS A 24 -10.67 -15.27 -1.18
N GLN A 25 -9.61 -15.66 -1.91
CA GLN A 25 -8.30 -15.02 -1.81
C GLN A 25 -8.38 -13.51 -2.03
N MET A 26 -9.14 -13.07 -3.04
CA MET A 26 -9.31 -11.65 -3.35
C MET A 26 -10.27 -10.96 -2.38
N GLU A 27 -11.29 -11.65 -1.88
CA GLU A 27 -12.19 -11.14 -0.82
C GLU A 27 -11.40 -10.82 0.46
N VAL A 28 -10.55 -11.73 0.91
CA VAL A 28 -9.71 -11.52 2.12
C VAL A 28 -8.70 -10.40 1.88
N TYR A 29 -8.08 -10.34 0.70
CA TYR A 29 -7.21 -9.21 0.34
C TYR A 29 -7.97 -7.87 0.34
N ALA A 30 -9.18 -7.82 -0.21
CA ALA A 30 -10.01 -6.62 -0.17
C ALA A 30 -10.36 -6.21 1.28
N GLY A 31 -10.71 -7.18 2.14
CA GLY A 31 -10.96 -6.93 3.56
C GLY A 31 -9.73 -6.39 4.30
N TYR A 32 -8.53 -6.90 3.99
CA TYR A 32 -7.27 -6.34 4.50
C TYR A 32 -7.09 -4.88 4.09
N GLN A 33 -7.37 -4.55 2.83
CA GLN A 33 -7.24 -3.18 2.32
C GLN A 33 -8.27 -2.24 2.92
N GLU A 34 -9.53 -2.68 3.08
CA GLU A 34 -10.57 -1.89 3.75
C GLU A 34 -10.21 -1.60 5.21
N ASN A 35 -9.75 -2.61 5.96
CA ASN A 35 -9.29 -2.41 7.33
C ASN A 35 -8.09 -1.45 7.41
N THR A 36 -7.18 -1.50 6.44
CA THR A 36 -6.04 -0.59 6.35
C THR A 36 -6.49 0.84 6.10
N ASP A 37 -7.42 1.06 5.15
CA ASP A 37 -7.99 2.38 4.88
C ASP A 37 -8.72 2.93 6.12
N HIS A 38 -9.51 2.10 6.80
CA HIS A 38 -10.18 2.47 8.04
C HIS A 38 -9.18 2.91 9.14
N ALA A 39 -8.07 2.20 9.31
CA ALA A 39 -7.03 2.57 10.27
C ALA A 39 -6.34 3.90 9.89
N VAL A 40 -6.06 4.11 8.60
CA VAL A 40 -5.51 5.37 8.09
C VAL A 40 -6.48 6.53 8.31
N ALA A 41 -7.77 6.33 8.06
CA ALA A 41 -8.81 7.31 8.27
C ALA A 41 -8.86 7.79 9.73
N ARG A 42 -8.67 6.91 10.70
CA ARG A 42 -8.60 7.27 12.14
C ARG A 42 -7.44 8.23 12.43
N VAL A 43 -6.27 7.99 11.84
CA VAL A 43 -5.09 8.87 12.01
C VAL A 43 -5.36 10.25 11.40
N VAL A 44 -5.90 10.28 10.18
CA VAL A 44 -6.26 11.53 9.49
C VAL A 44 -7.34 12.29 10.27
N GLN A 45 -8.31 11.58 10.84
CA GLN A 45 -9.38 12.16 11.64
C GLN A 45 -8.85 12.79 12.93
N ALA A 46 -7.95 12.10 13.64
CA ALA A 46 -7.31 12.67 14.84
C ALA A 46 -6.54 13.97 14.51
N ILE A 47 -5.85 14.03 13.36
CA ILE A 47 -5.16 15.25 12.91
C ILE A 47 -6.15 16.40 12.65
N LYS A 48 -7.33 16.10 12.10
CA LYS A 48 -8.40 17.10 11.90
C LYS A 48 -8.96 17.61 13.22
N GLU A 49 -9.23 16.72 14.17
CA GLU A 49 -9.77 17.07 15.49
C GLU A 49 -8.81 17.95 16.31
N MET A 50 -7.50 17.78 16.12
CA MET A 50 -6.48 18.67 16.70
C MET A 50 -6.40 20.05 16.04
N GLY A 51 -7.16 20.31 14.96
CA GLY A 51 -7.08 21.55 14.19
C GLY A 51 -5.79 21.70 13.38
N LEU A 52 -5.08 20.60 13.11
CA LEU A 52 -3.77 20.60 12.44
C LEU A 52 -3.82 20.21 10.95
N ALA A 53 -4.98 19.80 10.46
CA ALA A 53 -5.14 19.26 9.10
C ALA A 53 -4.63 20.19 7.99
N ASP A 54 -4.94 21.49 8.06
CA ASP A 54 -4.53 22.44 7.01
C ASP A 54 -3.01 22.50 6.85
N ASN A 55 -2.27 22.43 7.96
CA ASN A 55 -0.82 22.54 8.00
C ASN A 55 -0.11 21.18 8.04
N THR A 56 -0.81 20.08 7.73
CA THR A 56 -0.22 18.75 7.65
C THR A 56 -0.11 18.31 6.19
N LEU A 57 1.11 17.94 5.79
CA LEU A 57 1.36 17.27 4.52
C LEU A 57 1.16 15.77 4.73
N VAL A 58 0.21 15.19 4.01
CA VAL A 58 -0.02 13.75 3.94
C VAL A 58 0.48 13.25 2.59
N ILE A 59 1.35 12.25 2.62
CA ILE A 59 1.76 11.46 1.45
C ILE A 59 1.33 10.04 1.73
N TYR A 60 0.39 9.52 0.94
CA TYR A 60 -0.08 8.16 1.01
C TYR A 60 0.38 7.40 -0.23
N ILE A 61 1.16 6.34 -0.03
CA ILE A 61 1.68 5.49 -1.11
C ILE A 61 1.05 4.11 -0.90
N PHE A 62 0.35 3.62 -1.92
CA PHE A 62 -0.34 2.34 -1.87
C PHE A 62 0.65 1.22 -2.19
N GLY A 63 1.32 0.71 -1.15
CA GLY A 63 2.38 -0.29 -1.23
C GLY A 63 3.80 0.30 -1.37
N ASP A 64 4.82 -0.49 -1.03
CA ASP A 64 6.24 -0.15 -1.17
C ASP A 64 6.88 -0.69 -2.47
N ASN A 65 6.20 -1.65 -3.10
CA ASN A 65 6.46 -2.24 -4.41
C ASN A 65 5.09 -2.57 -5.07
N GLY A 66 5.09 -3.02 -6.32
CA GLY A 66 3.84 -3.43 -6.98
C GLY A 66 3.27 -4.74 -6.42
N ALA A 67 2.09 -5.16 -6.88
CA ALA A 67 1.39 -6.31 -6.30
C ALA A 67 2.24 -7.58 -6.28
N SER A 68 2.16 -8.34 -5.19
CA SER A 68 3.01 -9.49 -4.92
C SER A 68 2.60 -10.71 -5.74
N MET A 69 3.55 -11.30 -6.47
CA MET A 69 3.29 -12.48 -7.31
C MET A 69 3.73 -13.79 -6.63
N GLU A 70 4.04 -13.73 -5.34
CA GLU A 70 4.67 -14.83 -4.58
C GLU A 70 3.71 -15.97 -4.23
N GLY A 71 2.41 -15.81 -4.47
CA GLY A 71 1.42 -16.86 -4.24
C GLY A 71 1.37 -17.96 -5.31
N THR A 72 2.32 -18.03 -6.25
CA THR A 72 2.31 -19.03 -7.35
C THR A 72 1.08 -18.91 -8.26
N GLU A 73 0.83 -19.90 -9.12
CA GLU A 73 -0.36 -19.95 -9.99
C GLU A 73 -1.66 -20.15 -9.20
N ASN A 74 -1.60 -20.80 -8.03
CA ASN A 74 -2.80 -21.26 -7.30
C ASN A 74 -3.14 -20.45 -6.04
N GLY A 75 -2.30 -19.49 -5.67
CA GLY A 75 -2.21 -19.04 -4.29
C GLY A 75 -1.53 -20.09 -3.42
N THR A 76 -1.32 -19.76 -2.15
CA THR A 76 -0.86 -20.70 -1.13
C THR A 76 -1.58 -20.42 0.17
N PHE A 77 -1.89 -21.47 0.95
CA PHE A 77 -2.50 -21.32 2.28
C PHE A 77 -1.43 -21.01 3.34
N ASN A 78 -0.15 -21.19 2.97
CA ASN A 78 1.03 -20.97 3.79
C ASN A 78 2.19 -20.47 2.91
N GLU A 79 2.57 -19.20 3.06
CA GLU A 79 3.62 -18.56 2.27
C GLU A 79 4.99 -19.25 2.46
N ILE A 80 5.28 -19.73 3.68
CA ILE A 80 6.55 -20.41 4.00
C ILE A 80 6.78 -21.66 3.14
N ILE A 81 5.72 -22.37 2.75
CA ILE A 81 5.85 -23.53 1.84
C ILE A 81 6.42 -23.08 0.49
N THR A 82 5.92 -21.97 -0.04
CA THR A 82 6.37 -21.44 -1.34
C THR A 82 7.78 -20.85 -1.23
N LEU A 83 8.09 -20.14 -0.16
CA LEU A 83 9.43 -19.59 0.08
C LEU A 83 10.52 -20.65 0.22
N ASN A 84 10.15 -21.87 0.65
CA ASN A 84 11.06 -23.02 0.68
C ASN A 84 11.17 -23.76 -0.67
N GLY A 85 10.55 -23.24 -1.73
CA GLY A 85 10.62 -23.82 -3.08
C GLY A 85 9.74 -25.05 -3.29
N ILE A 86 8.66 -25.20 -2.51
CA ILE A 86 7.77 -26.37 -2.56
C ILE A 86 6.34 -25.90 -2.96
N PRO A 87 6.13 -25.32 -4.15
CA PRO A 87 4.81 -24.87 -4.56
C PRO A 87 3.84 -26.04 -4.62
N LEU A 88 2.62 -25.85 -4.09
CA LEU A 88 1.59 -26.88 -4.09
C LEU A 88 0.81 -26.86 -5.42
N THR A 89 0.44 -28.05 -5.90
CA THR A 89 -0.57 -28.16 -6.95
C THR A 89 -1.94 -27.69 -6.44
N ALA A 90 -2.86 -27.35 -7.34
CA ALA A 90 -4.23 -26.96 -6.96
C ALA A 90 -4.93 -28.02 -6.09
N GLU A 91 -4.73 -29.31 -6.37
CA GLU A 91 -5.26 -30.41 -5.58
C GLU A 91 -4.66 -30.45 -4.16
N GLN A 92 -3.33 -30.33 -4.05
CA GLN A 92 -2.64 -30.30 -2.76
C GLN A 92 -3.06 -29.09 -1.93
N GLN A 93 -3.21 -27.94 -2.58
CA GLN A 93 -3.69 -26.70 -1.98
C GLN A 93 -5.11 -26.86 -1.41
N LEU A 94 -6.05 -27.43 -2.19
CA LEU A 94 -7.41 -27.71 -1.73
C LEU A 94 -7.44 -28.71 -0.55
N LYS A 95 -6.61 -29.76 -0.62
CA LYS A 95 -6.49 -30.74 0.46
C LYS A 95 -5.96 -30.09 1.74
N ALA A 96 -4.96 -29.21 1.63
CA ALA A 96 -4.41 -28.49 2.77
C ALA A 96 -5.45 -27.53 3.38
N ILE A 97 -6.12 -26.71 2.56
CA ILE A 97 -7.19 -25.82 3.05
C ILE A 97 -8.24 -26.60 3.85
N LYS A 98 -8.70 -27.75 3.33
CA LYS A 98 -9.65 -28.63 4.04
C LYS A 98 -9.10 -29.15 5.36
N ALA A 99 -7.84 -29.58 5.39
CA ALA A 99 -7.18 -30.10 6.60
C ALA A 99 -7.05 -29.03 7.71
N TYR A 100 -6.97 -27.76 7.34
CA TYR A 100 -6.84 -26.62 8.25
C TYR A 100 -8.19 -25.92 8.55
N GLY A 101 -9.31 -26.63 8.39
CA GLY A 101 -10.63 -26.13 8.79
C GLY A 101 -11.44 -25.46 7.67
N GLY A 102 -10.97 -25.55 6.42
CA GLY A 102 -11.70 -25.09 5.24
C GLY A 102 -11.44 -23.64 4.88
N LEU A 103 -12.14 -23.18 3.84
CA LEU A 103 -11.92 -21.86 3.25
C LEU A 103 -12.27 -20.72 4.22
N GLU A 104 -13.21 -20.92 5.14
CA GLU A 104 -13.58 -19.96 6.19
C GLU A 104 -12.43 -19.61 7.15
N LYS A 105 -11.39 -20.43 7.20
CA LYS A 105 -10.18 -20.17 7.99
C LYS A 105 -9.14 -19.35 7.24
N TRP A 106 -9.32 -19.14 5.94
CA TRP A 106 -8.43 -18.34 5.12
C TRP A 106 -8.45 -16.88 5.57
N GLY A 107 -7.27 -16.32 5.87
CA GLY A 107 -7.15 -14.97 6.44
C GLY A 107 -7.38 -14.91 7.96
N GLY A 108 -7.76 -16.02 8.59
CA GLY A 108 -7.73 -16.18 10.04
C GLY A 108 -6.32 -16.47 10.57
N PRO A 109 -6.16 -16.58 11.89
CA PRO A 109 -4.85 -16.81 12.53
C PRO A 109 -4.27 -18.21 12.29
N ASP A 110 -5.04 -19.11 11.70
CA ASP A 110 -4.68 -20.53 11.51
C ASP A 110 -3.96 -20.80 10.18
N MET A 111 -3.91 -19.80 9.28
CA MET A 111 -3.28 -19.89 7.95
C MET A 111 -2.38 -18.68 7.71
N ASP A 112 -1.42 -18.83 6.80
CA ASP A 112 -0.51 -17.76 6.38
C ASP A 112 -0.58 -17.57 4.84
N PRO A 113 -1.74 -17.10 4.32
CA PRO A 113 -2.04 -17.25 2.91
C PRO A 113 -1.41 -16.18 2.02
N HIS A 114 -1.23 -16.53 0.75
CA HIS A 114 -0.99 -15.60 -0.35
C HIS A 114 -1.95 -15.89 -1.52
N TYR A 115 -2.46 -14.85 -2.17
CA TYR A 115 -3.36 -14.98 -3.32
C TYR A 115 -2.61 -15.34 -4.62
N ALA A 116 -3.31 -15.94 -5.57
CA ALA A 116 -2.74 -16.36 -6.86
C ALA A 116 -2.12 -15.19 -7.65
N SER A 117 -0.99 -15.42 -8.28
CA SER A 117 -0.22 -14.42 -9.06
C SER A 117 -1.03 -13.72 -10.16
N ALA A 118 -2.06 -14.36 -10.70
CA ALA A 118 -2.98 -13.77 -11.67
C ALA A 118 -3.74 -12.55 -11.09
N TRP A 119 -4.08 -12.55 -9.80
CA TRP A 119 -4.67 -11.38 -9.13
C TRP A 119 -3.68 -10.24 -8.99
N ALA A 120 -2.39 -10.53 -8.75
CA ALA A 120 -1.37 -9.49 -8.71
C ALA A 120 -1.18 -8.84 -10.08
N TRP A 121 -1.18 -9.66 -11.14
CA TRP A 121 -1.15 -9.15 -12.50
C TRP A 121 -2.36 -8.25 -12.79
N ALA A 122 -3.56 -8.66 -12.37
CA ALA A 122 -4.76 -7.84 -12.49
C ALA A 122 -4.62 -6.51 -11.72
N GLY A 123 -4.14 -6.55 -10.47
CA GLY A 123 -3.92 -5.38 -9.61
C GLY A 123 -2.90 -4.37 -10.16
N ASN A 124 -1.92 -4.83 -10.95
CA ASN A 124 -0.91 -3.97 -11.56
C ASN A 124 -1.32 -3.39 -12.92
N THR A 125 -2.52 -3.69 -13.42
CA THR A 125 -3.02 -3.19 -14.70
C THR A 125 -2.94 -1.66 -14.78
N PRO A 126 -2.44 -1.07 -15.89
CA PRO A 126 -2.11 -1.72 -17.17
C PRO A 126 -0.66 -2.19 -17.29
N PHE A 127 0.12 -2.24 -16.22
CA PHE A 127 1.53 -2.60 -16.29
C PHE A 127 1.76 -4.11 -16.25
N LYS A 128 2.86 -4.56 -16.85
CA LYS A 128 3.32 -5.95 -16.77
C LYS A 128 4.01 -6.20 -15.44
N TRP A 129 3.92 -7.45 -14.98
CA TRP A 129 4.62 -8.00 -13.82
C TRP A 129 4.23 -7.35 -12.50
N GLY A 130 4.97 -7.69 -11.43
CA GLY A 130 4.71 -7.32 -10.05
C GLY A 130 5.99 -7.28 -9.22
N LYS A 131 5.83 -7.35 -7.91
CA LYS A 131 6.95 -7.43 -6.94
C LYS A 131 8.05 -8.37 -7.43
N GLN A 132 9.30 -8.04 -7.07
CA GLN A 132 10.55 -8.71 -7.49
C GLN A 132 10.98 -8.46 -8.95
N VAL A 133 10.15 -7.88 -9.82
CA VAL A 133 10.51 -7.59 -11.22
C VAL A 133 10.78 -6.10 -11.43
N ALA A 134 12.00 -5.65 -11.08
CA ALA A 134 12.39 -4.24 -11.14
C ALA A 134 12.43 -3.65 -12.57
N SER A 135 12.49 -4.49 -13.60
CA SER A 135 12.53 -4.07 -15.02
C SER A 135 11.19 -3.62 -15.59
N HIS A 136 10.09 -3.77 -14.84
CA HIS A 136 8.75 -3.47 -15.32
C HIS A 136 7.99 -2.57 -14.35
N LEU A 137 7.16 -1.68 -14.91
CA LEU A 137 6.36 -0.73 -14.13
C LEU A 137 5.42 -1.42 -13.14
N GLY A 138 4.96 -2.64 -13.41
CA GLY A 138 4.11 -3.37 -12.46
C GLY A 138 4.86 -3.79 -11.20
N GLY A 139 6.20 -3.84 -11.20
CA GLY A 139 7.00 -4.09 -10.01
C GLY A 139 7.44 -2.84 -9.25
N ILE A 140 7.51 -1.68 -9.93
CA ILE A 140 8.15 -0.47 -9.38
C ILE A 140 7.24 0.77 -9.30
N ARG A 141 5.98 0.69 -9.75
CA ARG A 141 5.06 1.82 -9.78
C ARG A 141 3.87 1.60 -8.86
N ASN A 142 3.75 2.46 -7.86
CA ASN A 142 2.62 2.47 -6.94
C ASN A 142 1.75 3.71 -7.08
N PRO A 143 0.43 3.60 -6.83
CA PRO A 143 -0.43 4.76 -6.63
C PRO A 143 0.08 5.61 -5.47
N MET A 144 0.10 6.92 -5.66
CA MET A 144 0.42 7.89 -4.61
C MET A 144 -0.61 9.01 -4.60
N VAL A 145 -1.07 9.36 -3.41
CA VAL A 145 -1.91 10.53 -3.15
C VAL A 145 -1.14 11.46 -2.22
N VAL A 146 -1.16 12.74 -2.54
CA VAL A 146 -0.59 13.79 -1.69
C VAL A 146 -1.71 14.75 -1.31
N SER A 147 -1.71 15.25 -0.09
CA SER A 147 -2.66 16.26 0.39
C SER A 147 -1.94 17.23 1.32
N TRP A 148 -2.11 18.53 1.08
CA TRP A 148 -1.64 19.57 2.00
C TRP A 148 -2.46 20.84 1.81
N PRO A 149 -3.60 20.99 2.52
CA PRO A 149 -4.60 22.00 2.19
C PRO A 149 -4.08 23.44 2.19
N LYS A 150 -3.16 23.78 3.11
CA LYS A 150 -2.59 25.13 3.20
C LYS A 150 -1.68 25.51 2.03
N SER A 151 -0.97 24.55 1.44
CA SER A 151 0.03 24.81 0.39
C SER A 151 -0.42 24.34 -0.99
N VAL A 152 -1.31 23.36 -1.06
CA VAL A 152 -1.82 22.75 -2.28
C VAL A 152 -3.34 22.84 -2.26
N THR A 153 -3.87 23.97 -2.74
CA THR A 153 -5.31 24.21 -2.88
C THR A 153 -5.85 23.78 -4.24
N GLN A 154 -4.96 23.63 -5.24
CA GLN A 154 -5.28 23.09 -6.56
C GLN A 154 -4.09 22.30 -7.10
N TRP A 155 -4.37 21.14 -7.69
CA TRP A 155 -3.39 20.37 -8.44
C TRP A 155 -3.29 20.95 -9.85
N SER A 156 -2.14 21.47 -10.27
CA SER A 156 -1.86 21.86 -11.66
C SER A 156 -0.57 21.22 -12.17
N LEU A 157 -0.60 20.72 -13.41
CA LEU A 157 0.61 20.55 -14.21
C LEU A 157 0.69 21.79 -15.10
N ALA A 158 1.90 22.25 -15.40
CA ALA A 158 2.14 23.47 -16.20
C ALA A 158 1.14 23.58 -17.37
N GLY A 159 0.20 24.52 -17.27
CA GLY A 159 -0.74 24.87 -18.33
C GLY A 159 -2.14 24.23 -18.31
N GLN A 160 -2.52 23.38 -17.34
CA GLN A 160 -3.88 22.82 -17.30
C GLN A 160 -4.52 22.77 -15.90
N ASN A 161 -5.59 23.55 -15.73
CA ASN A 161 -6.53 23.43 -14.63
C ASN A 161 -7.45 22.23 -14.89
N ALA A 162 -7.44 21.24 -14.00
CA ALA A 162 -8.37 20.11 -14.07
C ALA A 162 -8.67 19.61 -12.65
N SER A 163 -9.94 19.31 -12.41
CA SER A 163 -10.53 18.90 -11.12
C SER A 163 -10.34 17.41 -10.79
N ARG A 164 -9.45 16.68 -11.49
CA ARG A 164 -9.27 15.23 -11.32
C ARG A 164 -7.80 14.82 -11.27
N THR A 165 -7.57 13.71 -10.55
CA THR A 165 -6.31 12.98 -10.29
C THR A 165 -5.22 13.22 -11.35
N LYS A 166 -4.06 13.70 -10.91
CA LYS A 166 -2.91 13.99 -11.79
C LYS A 166 -1.79 12.99 -11.57
N ALA A 167 -1.20 12.50 -12.65
CA ALA A 167 -0.03 11.62 -12.60
C ALA A 167 1.25 12.46 -12.75
N ALA A 168 2.09 12.47 -11.72
CA ALA A 168 3.46 12.96 -11.78
C ALA A 168 4.42 11.80 -11.50
N CYS A 169 5.54 11.72 -12.21
CA CYS A 169 6.58 10.74 -11.90
C CYS A 169 7.33 11.18 -10.64
N ALA A 170 7.26 10.36 -9.59
CA ALA A 170 8.02 10.52 -8.37
C ALA A 170 8.61 9.17 -7.97
N THR A 171 9.81 9.19 -7.39
CA THR A 171 10.46 8.02 -6.79
C THR A 171 10.50 8.18 -5.28
N ASN A 172 10.54 7.07 -4.54
CA ASN A 172 10.65 7.13 -3.07
C ASN A 172 11.89 7.90 -2.60
N SER A 173 12.97 7.94 -3.39
CA SER A 173 14.14 8.77 -3.10
C SER A 173 13.88 10.29 -3.09
N LEU A 174 12.76 10.76 -3.65
CA LEU A 174 12.38 12.17 -3.66
C LEU A 174 11.57 12.59 -2.43
N THR A 175 11.00 11.66 -1.66
CA THR A 175 10.19 11.99 -0.48
C THR A 175 11.05 12.56 0.65
N ALA A 176 12.20 11.96 0.93
CA ALA A 176 13.16 12.41 1.93
C ALA A 176 13.67 13.85 1.71
N PRO A 177 14.25 14.22 0.54
CA PRO A 177 14.70 15.58 0.29
C PRO A 177 13.55 16.60 0.30
N THR A 178 12.35 16.22 -0.15
CA THR A 178 11.17 17.11 -0.07
C THR A 178 10.78 17.39 1.38
N SER A 179 10.73 16.36 2.22
CA SER A 179 10.39 16.50 3.65
C SER A 179 11.40 17.38 4.40
N LEU A 180 12.69 17.24 4.07
CA LEU A 180 13.76 18.10 4.60
C LEU A 180 13.56 19.54 4.15
N GLN A 181 13.37 19.82 2.86
CA GLN A 181 13.19 21.19 2.38
C GLN A 181 11.99 21.91 3.03
N LEU A 182 10.92 21.17 3.34
CA LEU A 182 9.75 21.72 4.03
C LEU A 182 10.01 22.01 5.51
N SER A 183 10.78 21.17 6.20
CA SER A 183 11.12 21.38 7.62
C SER A 183 12.06 22.58 7.82
N TRP A 184 12.93 22.89 6.85
CA TRP A 184 13.82 24.06 6.90
C TRP A 184 13.15 25.41 6.55
N LYS A 185 11.97 25.38 5.91
CA LYS A 185 11.20 26.59 5.57
C LYS A 185 10.20 27.01 6.64
N LEU A 186 9.90 26.15 7.60
CA LEU A 186 9.16 26.57 8.79
C LEU A 186 10.05 27.51 9.60
N PRO A 187 9.55 28.67 10.05
CA PRO A 187 10.32 29.53 10.93
C PRO A 187 10.58 28.73 12.21
N VAL A 188 11.78 28.15 12.32
CA VAL A 188 12.30 27.68 13.60
C VAL A 188 12.13 28.86 14.53
N CYS A 189 11.36 28.68 15.61
CA CYS A 189 11.24 29.66 16.66
C CYS A 189 12.64 29.92 17.23
N ARG A 190 13.39 30.84 16.61
CA ARG A 190 14.66 31.35 17.09
C ARG A 190 14.30 32.27 18.24
N SER A 191 13.93 31.67 19.36
CA SER A 191 14.11 32.27 20.68
C SER A 191 15.62 32.48 20.88
N ARG A 192 16.17 33.54 20.29
CA ARG A 192 17.43 34.13 20.74
C ARG A 192 17.16 34.86 22.05
N LYS A 193 16.87 34.12 23.12
CA LYS A 193 17.13 34.65 24.46
C LYS A 193 18.65 34.59 24.64
N LYS A 194 19.32 35.73 24.43
CA LYS A 194 20.66 35.93 24.95
C LYS A 194 20.61 35.61 26.44
N LEU A 195 21.30 34.57 26.87
CA LEU A 195 21.63 34.34 28.27
C LEU A 195 22.51 35.49 28.73
N THR A 196 21.91 36.55 29.24
CA THR A 196 22.58 37.47 30.15
C THR A 196 22.29 37.02 31.56
N ALA A 197 23.36 36.74 32.29
CA ALA A 197 23.35 36.35 33.69
C ALA A 197 22.60 37.36 34.57
N SER A 198 22.10 36.83 35.69
CA SER A 198 21.43 37.51 36.80
C SER A 198 19.96 37.88 36.56
N ARG A 199 19.06 37.07 37.13
CA ARG A 199 18.17 37.52 38.21
C ARG A 199 17.36 36.34 38.76
N ARG A 200 17.50 36.20 40.08
CA ARG A 200 16.83 35.37 41.08
C ARG A 200 15.52 34.70 40.63
N CYS A 201 15.47 33.38 40.75
CA CYS A 201 14.24 32.65 40.97
C CYS A 201 13.51 33.22 42.20
N ARG A 202 12.25 33.59 42.02
CA ARG A 202 11.24 33.50 43.07
C ARG A 202 10.09 32.67 42.50
N CYS A 203 9.82 31.55 43.15
CA CYS A 203 8.51 30.93 43.09
C CYS A 203 7.48 31.87 43.75
N MET A 204 6.25 31.90 43.22
CA MET A 204 5.01 31.81 44.00
C MET A 204 3.78 31.84 43.07
N ALA A 205 2.83 30.95 43.42
CA ALA A 205 1.44 30.81 43.00
C ALA A 205 1.15 30.43 41.54
#